data_AF-A0A834MJE5-F1
#
_entry.id   AF-A0A834MJE5-F1
#
_cell.length_a   1.000
_cell.length_b   1.000
_cell.length_c   1.000
_cell.angle_alpha   90.00
_cell.angle_beta   90.00
_cell.angle_gamma   90.00
#
_symmetry.space_group_name_H-M   'P 1'
#
loop_
_entity.id
_entity.type
_entity.pdbx_description
1 polymer ?
#
loop_
_entity_poly.entity_id
_entity_poly.type
_entity_poly.pdbx_seq_one_letter_code
_entity_poly.pdbx_strand_id
1 'polypeptide(L)'
;MERQRFISACKIVLVAVLCISIVTIITVSLKSEITDGCEINPLKFDLSPLIILAGTTTIPYPRIGEEVLRFYHGQRVEFACPGSEMVDGFVVLPASCHSQDEFDTVNGRVKWSQLYCNATIQSTIRYTGLSCEADGSEIEVGFQLEGDRFVRTMMICFDRENQMAHYSFINQTASINQRTNAYRPLWTQGSNIYDIDSVTDLYTRKNQRKTVNALVNLEANSAKYINNDYLSRGHLTAKADMFYSAQQNATFFMGNVAPQWQTLNGGNWNNIEIAVRDYGEQNRVNLMVWTGVHGIATLSHTETKDQVDLYLYVDELTNKKAIPVPAIFWKIVYNPNSQEGIALIGFNNPYTDPDPICSDVSRNITWLKLNKNTTSAGYCYVCTVDSFRNKVKNVPNVTVRGGYGIATLPHEKTGNAVPLYLYVSGSTRAIPVPLLFWKVVYNPITQRGVALIGVNNPYASLAEIDQFCDDVSDRLTWLNWRKDDQSRGYSWACTVTAFRRIVKSIPELTIRGLLF
;
A
#
# COMPACT_ATOMS: atom_id res chain seq x y z
N MET A 1 -5.18 -40.30 -83.13
CA MET A 1 -4.15 -41.23 -82.62
C MET A 1 -3.39 -40.53 -81.49
N GLU A 2 -4.00 -40.19 -80.37
CA GLU A 2 -4.75 -41.02 -79.40
C GLU A 2 -3.87 -41.93 -78.54
N ARG A 3 -4.25 -41.97 -77.26
CA ARG A 3 -3.83 -42.87 -76.18
C ARG A 3 -2.53 -42.57 -75.45
N GLN A 4 -2.48 -41.38 -74.85
CA GLN A 4 -1.91 -41.23 -73.50
C GLN A 4 -2.79 -40.30 -72.67
N ARG A 5 -3.81 -40.88 -72.03
CA ARG A 5 -4.58 -40.39 -70.86
C ARG A 5 -5.78 -41.32 -70.70
N PHE A 6 -6.19 -41.56 -69.45
CA PHE A 6 -7.26 -42.45 -69.02
C PHE A 6 -6.91 -43.94 -69.02
N ILE A 7 -6.36 -44.43 -67.90
CA ILE A 7 -6.98 -45.42 -66.99
C ILE A 7 -6.00 -45.59 -65.82
N SER A 8 -6.19 -44.78 -64.79
CA SER A 8 -5.87 -45.14 -63.39
C SER A 8 -6.62 -44.19 -62.45
N ALA A 9 -7.92 -44.03 -62.74
CA ALA A 9 -8.88 -43.30 -61.93
C ALA A 9 -10.14 -44.17 -61.80
N CYS A 10 -9.99 -45.34 -61.17
CA CYS A 10 -11.13 -46.19 -60.82
C CYS A 10 -10.74 -47.19 -59.73
N LYS A 11 -10.45 -46.65 -58.55
CA LYS A 11 -10.50 -47.28 -57.21
C LYS A 11 -9.98 -46.21 -56.26
N ILE A 12 -10.90 -45.42 -55.70
CA ILE A 12 -10.85 -44.50 -54.53
C ILE A 12 -11.92 -43.41 -54.79
N VAL A 13 -13.19 -43.79 -54.98
CA VAL A 13 -14.35 -42.87 -54.91
C VAL A 13 -15.57 -43.61 -54.32
N LEU A 14 -15.36 -44.46 -53.31
CA LEU A 14 -16.47 -45.17 -52.67
C LEU A 14 -16.46 -45.17 -51.14
N VAL A 15 -15.80 -44.19 -50.50
CA VAL A 15 -15.90 -43.96 -49.04
C VAL A 15 -16.02 -42.46 -48.69
N ALA A 16 -16.33 -41.59 -49.66
CA ALA A 16 -16.32 -40.13 -49.44
C ALA A 16 -17.70 -39.44 -49.48
N VAL A 17 -18.82 -40.18 -49.54
CA VAL A 17 -20.17 -39.57 -49.65
C VAL A 17 -21.15 -40.04 -48.57
N LEU A 18 -20.69 -40.73 -47.52
CA LEU A 18 -21.57 -41.16 -46.41
C LEU A 18 -21.09 -40.75 -45.00
N CYS A 19 -20.29 -39.69 -44.91
CA CYS A 19 -19.88 -39.08 -43.64
C CYS A 19 -20.01 -37.54 -43.61
N ILE A 20 -20.70 -36.93 -44.58
CA ILE A 20 -20.86 -35.46 -44.67
C ILE A 20 -22.33 -35.03 -44.42
N SER A 21 -23.23 -35.96 -44.04
CA SER A 21 -24.65 -35.63 -43.82
C SER A 21 -25.21 -36.07 -42.46
N ILE A 22 -24.36 -36.51 -41.52
CA ILE A 22 -24.73 -36.81 -40.12
C ILE A 22 -23.76 -36.13 -39.13
N VAL A 23 -23.21 -34.97 -39.50
CA VAL A 23 -22.50 -34.07 -38.55
C VAL A 23 -23.04 -32.65 -38.72
N THR A 24 -24.37 -32.53 -38.82
CA THR A 24 -25.05 -31.22 -38.85
C THR A 24 -26.20 -31.15 -37.86
N ILE A 25 -26.21 -32.00 -36.82
CA ILE A 25 -27.12 -31.85 -35.69
C ILE A 25 -26.36 -32.27 -34.42
N ILE A 26 -26.30 -31.34 -33.46
CA ILE A 26 -25.74 -31.44 -32.10
C ILE A 26 -24.21 -31.37 -31.98
N THR A 27 -23.58 -30.34 -32.53
CA THR A 27 -22.74 -29.51 -31.65
C THR A 27 -23.60 -28.36 -31.15
N VAL A 28 -24.54 -28.68 -30.24
CA VAL A 28 -24.90 -27.69 -29.24
C VAL A 28 -23.58 -27.35 -28.59
N SER A 29 -23.10 -26.14 -28.86
CA SER A 29 -22.07 -25.50 -28.08
C SER A 29 -22.61 -25.47 -26.65
N LEU A 30 -22.37 -26.53 -25.88
CA LEU A 30 -22.22 -26.43 -24.45
C LEU A 30 -20.90 -25.67 -24.20
N LYS A 31 -20.87 -24.40 -24.60
CA LYS A 31 -20.48 -23.38 -23.64
C LYS A 31 -21.59 -23.41 -22.60
N SER A 32 -21.54 -24.38 -21.69
CA SER A 32 -21.99 -24.07 -20.36
C SER A 32 -21.04 -22.96 -19.92
N GLU A 33 -21.49 -21.72 -20.05
CA GLU A 33 -21.05 -20.69 -19.11
C GLU A 33 -21.34 -21.29 -17.73
N ILE A 34 -20.34 -21.94 -17.14
CA ILE A 34 -20.38 -22.26 -15.72
C ILE A 34 -20.14 -20.92 -15.03
N THR A 35 -21.20 -20.10 -14.98
CA THR A 35 -21.36 -18.97 -14.08
C THR A 35 -21.90 -19.51 -12.74
N ASP A 36 -21.24 -20.54 -12.19
CA ASP A 36 -21.57 -21.03 -10.85
C ASP A 36 -21.17 -20.02 -9.76
N GLY A 37 -20.47 -18.94 -10.10
CA GLY A 37 -20.07 -17.89 -9.16
C GLY A 37 -20.97 -16.66 -9.20
N CYS A 38 -20.69 -15.73 -8.28
CA CYS A 38 -21.33 -14.42 -8.24
C CYS A 38 -20.39 -13.33 -8.75
N GLU A 39 -20.94 -12.36 -9.46
CA GLU A 39 -20.28 -11.19 -10.03
C GLU A 39 -21.07 -9.94 -9.66
N ILE A 40 -20.45 -9.03 -8.91
CA ILE A 40 -21.09 -7.76 -8.51
C ILE A 40 -20.18 -6.57 -8.78
N ASN A 41 -20.76 -5.44 -9.17
CA ASN A 41 -20.07 -4.16 -9.20
C ASN A 41 -20.46 -3.36 -7.95
N PRO A 42 -19.60 -3.31 -6.92
CA PRO A 42 -19.86 -2.59 -5.68
C PRO A 42 -19.74 -1.06 -5.80
N LEU A 43 -19.27 -0.55 -6.94
CA LEU A 43 -19.09 0.87 -7.19
C LEU A 43 -20.31 1.51 -7.87
N LYS A 44 -21.29 0.69 -8.28
CA LYS A 44 -22.44 1.11 -9.09
C LYS A 44 -23.47 1.94 -8.30
N PHE A 45 -23.59 1.74 -6.99
CA PHE A 45 -24.63 2.37 -6.16
C PHE A 45 -24.02 3.09 -4.94
N ASP A 46 -24.48 4.32 -4.68
CA ASP A 46 -23.93 5.20 -3.63
C ASP A 46 -24.15 4.71 -2.19
N LEU A 47 -25.14 3.85 -1.97
CA LEU A 47 -25.49 3.26 -0.66
C LEU A 47 -25.20 1.74 -0.60
N SER A 48 -24.27 1.27 -1.42
CA SER A 48 -23.82 -0.13 -1.36
C SER A 48 -23.27 -0.46 0.04
N PRO A 49 -23.64 -1.61 0.64
CA PRO A 49 -23.08 -2.03 1.91
C PRO A 49 -21.59 -2.32 1.78
N LEU A 50 -20.87 -2.28 2.91
CA LEU A 50 -19.53 -2.87 2.98
C LEU A 50 -19.64 -4.37 2.73
N ILE A 51 -18.74 -4.88 1.92
CA ILE A 51 -18.62 -6.32 1.66
C ILE A 51 -17.40 -6.80 2.44
N ILE A 52 -17.59 -7.82 3.28
CA ILE A 52 -16.56 -8.36 4.16
C ILE A 52 -16.52 -9.87 3.97
N LEU A 53 -15.33 -10.46 3.91
CA LEU A 53 -15.23 -11.93 3.89
C LEU A 53 -15.72 -12.48 5.25
N ALA A 54 -16.63 -13.45 5.22
CA ALA A 54 -17.34 -13.89 6.41
C ALA A 54 -16.41 -14.30 7.56
N GLY A 55 -16.70 -13.84 8.78
CA GLY A 55 -15.90 -14.10 9.97
C GLY A 55 -14.54 -13.40 10.02
N THR A 56 -14.27 -12.46 9.11
CA THR A 56 -12.99 -11.71 9.06
C THR A 56 -13.21 -10.20 9.19
N THR A 57 -12.13 -9.43 9.05
CA THR A 57 -12.15 -7.97 8.88
C THR A 57 -11.65 -7.56 7.49
N THR A 58 -11.65 -8.49 6.54
CA THR A 58 -11.07 -8.30 5.20
C THR A 58 -12.12 -7.82 4.23
N ILE A 59 -11.89 -6.62 3.67
CA ILE A 59 -12.62 -6.12 2.51
C ILE A 59 -11.99 -6.75 1.24
N PRO A 60 -12.75 -7.51 0.42
CA PRO A 60 -12.23 -8.03 -0.83
C PRO A 60 -12.04 -6.91 -1.85
N TYR A 61 -11.08 -7.08 -2.77
CA TYR A 61 -10.87 -6.18 -3.90
C TYR A 61 -11.07 -6.94 -5.22
N PRO A 62 -11.46 -6.26 -6.31
CA PRO A 62 -11.58 -6.89 -7.61
C PRO A 62 -10.22 -7.34 -8.13
N ARG A 63 -10.24 -8.15 -9.20
CA ARG A 63 -9.02 -8.47 -9.93
C ARG A 63 -8.42 -7.19 -10.52
N ILE A 64 -7.13 -7.25 -10.82
CA ILE A 64 -6.35 -6.08 -11.25
C ILE A 64 -6.90 -5.52 -12.56
N GLY A 65 -7.33 -4.25 -12.50
CA GLY A 65 -7.92 -3.51 -13.62
C GLY A 65 -9.41 -3.79 -13.83
N GLU A 66 -10.08 -4.44 -12.88
CA GLU A 66 -11.53 -4.68 -12.90
C GLU A 66 -12.26 -3.87 -11.81
N GLU A 67 -13.55 -3.63 -12.02
CA GLU A 67 -14.49 -3.09 -11.03
C GLU A 67 -15.33 -4.19 -10.35
N VAL A 68 -15.29 -5.40 -10.90
CA VAL A 68 -16.20 -6.49 -10.54
C VAL A 68 -15.57 -7.40 -9.48
N LEU A 69 -16.31 -7.62 -8.38
CA LEU A 69 -16.00 -8.64 -7.39
C LEU A 69 -16.57 -9.98 -7.83
N ARG A 70 -15.77 -11.04 -7.65
CA ARG A 70 -16.10 -12.41 -8.05
C ARG A 70 -16.04 -13.33 -6.85
N PHE A 71 -17.11 -14.11 -6.66
CA PHE A 71 -17.24 -15.09 -5.59
C PHE A 71 -17.55 -16.46 -6.17
N TYR A 72 -17.02 -17.55 -5.60
CA TYR A 72 -17.40 -18.89 -6.02
C TYR A 72 -18.74 -19.32 -5.39
N HIS A 73 -19.46 -20.26 -6.00
CA HIS A 73 -20.71 -20.82 -5.45
C HIS A 73 -20.56 -21.18 -3.97
N GLY A 74 -21.46 -20.72 -3.12
CA GLY A 74 -21.46 -20.98 -1.69
C GLY A 74 -20.40 -20.21 -0.89
N GLN A 75 -19.57 -19.37 -1.53
CA GLN A 75 -18.62 -18.52 -0.82
C GLN A 75 -19.38 -17.57 0.12
N ARG A 76 -19.00 -17.59 1.40
CA ARG A 76 -19.65 -16.78 2.44
C ARG A 76 -19.07 -15.36 2.51
N VAL A 77 -19.96 -14.38 2.60
CA VAL A 77 -19.66 -12.96 2.77
C VAL A 77 -20.60 -12.35 3.81
N GLU A 78 -20.27 -11.16 4.27
CA GLU A 78 -21.12 -10.33 5.13
C GLU A 78 -21.31 -8.97 4.47
N PHE A 79 -22.57 -8.53 4.39
CA PHE A 79 -22.93 -7.18 4.00
C PHE A 79 -23.14 -6.34 5.25
N ALA A 80 -22.46 -5.21 5.37
CA ALA A 80 -22.52 -4.40 6.59
C ALA A 80 -22.82 -2.93 6.31
N CYS A 81 -23.65 -2.33 7.16
CA CYS A 81 -23.98 -0.90 7.16
C CYS A 81 -23.62 -0.22 8.49
N PRO A 82 -22.32 -0.11 8.86
CA PRO A 82 -21.90 0.52 10.13
C PRO A 82 -22.45 1.93 10.34
N GLY A 83 -22.96 2.20 11.55
CA GLY A 83 -23.64 3.45 11.90
C GLY A 83 -24.99 3.66 11.21
N SER A 84 -25.53 2.63 10.56
CA SER A 84 -26.84 2.56 9.93
C SER A 84 -27.33 1.11 9.98
N GLU A 85 -28.25 0.76 9.08
CA GLU A 85 -28.80 -0.59 8.89
C GLU A 85 -29.15 -0.77 7.41
N MET A 86 -29.28 -2.02 6.97
CA MET A 86 -29.92 -2.35 5.69
C MET A 86 -31.44 -2.16 5.80
N VAL A 87 -32.11 -2.15 4.65
CA VAL A 87 -33.57 -1.96 4.54
C VAL A 87 -34.39 -2.98 5.33
N ASP A 88 -33.81 -4.15 5.61
CA ASP A 88 -34.40 -5.24 6.38
C ASP A 88 -33.99 -5.23 7.87
N GLY A 89 -33.35 -4.16 8.35
CA GLY A 89 -33.02 -3.91 9.76
C GLY A 89 -31.71 -4.54 10.24
N PHE A 90 -30.93 -5.16 9.36
CA PHE A 90 -29.65 -5.77 9.72
C PHE A 90 -28.51 -4.75 9.64
N VAL A 91 -27.69 -4.65 10.70
CA VAL A 91 -26.41 -3.92 10.64
C VAL A 91 -25.37 -4.76 9.90
N VAL A 92 -25.36 -6.06 10.13
CA VAL A 92 -24.54 -7.06 9.43
C VAL A 92 -25.43 -8.21 8.98
N LEU A 93 -25.46 -8.49 7.68
CA LEU A 93 -26.23 -9.57 7.05
C LEU A 93 -25.27 -10.61 6.48
N PRO A 94 -25.17 -11.81 7.10
CA PRO A 94 -24.45 -12.93 6.52
C PRO A 94 -25.14 -13.43 5.25
N ALA A 95 -24.34 -13.74 4.23
CA ALA A 95 -24.83 -14.25 2.96
C ALA A 95 -23.86 -15.28 2.35
N SER A 96 -24.34 -16.10 1.43
CA SER A 96 -23.52 -16.95 0.59
C SER A 96 -23.83 -16.73 -0.88
N CYS A 97 -22.80 -16.67 -1.71
CA CYS A 97 -22.96 -16.55 -3.15
C CYS A 97 -23.80 -17.72 -3.69
N HIS A 98 -24.85 -17.43 -4.46
CA HIS A 98 -25.62 -18.43 -5.19
C HIS A 98 -25.12 -18.53 -6.63
N SER A 99 -25.47 -17.56 -7.48
CA SER A 99 -25.02 -17.48 -8.88
C SER A 99 -25.28 -16.07 -9.42
N GLN A 100 -24.53 -15.63 -10.44
CA GLN A 100 -24.70 -14.31 -11.07
C GLN A 100 -24.63 -13.16 -10.06
N ASP A 101 -25.70 -12.43 -9.76
CA ASP A 101 -25.69 -11.39 -8.73
C ASP A 101 -26.55 -11.75 -7.51
N GLU A 102 -26.90 -13.04 -7.35
CA GLU A 102 -27.77 -13.54 -6.30
C GLU A 102 -27.01 -14.15 -5.13
N PHE A 103 -27.46 -13.83 -3.92
CA PHE A 103 -26.92 -14.33 -2.67
C PHE A 103 -28.04 -14.95 -1.82
N ASP A 104 -27.78 -16.10 -1.22
CA ASP A 104 -28.65 -16.72 -0.24
C ASP A 104 -28.38 -16.10 1.15
N THR A 105 -29.43 -15.59 1.79
CA THR A 105 -29.40 -14.94 3.11
C THR A 105 -30.37 -15.63 4.08
N VAL A 106 -30.41 -15.18 5.34
CA VAL A 106 -31.41 -15.65 6.32
C VAL A 106 -32.85 -15.31 5.91
N ASN A 107 -33.05 -14.27 5.09
CA ASN A 107 -34.36 -13.81 4.62
C ASN A 107 -34.74 -14.39 3.25
N GLY A 108 -33.94 -15.35 2.74
CA GLY A 108 -34.09 -15.92 1.41
C GLY A 108 -33.09 -15.36 0.41
N ARG A 109 -33.35 -15.60 -0.87
CA ARG A 109 -32.47 -15.20 -1.97
C ARG A 109 -32.70 -13.75 -2.36
N VAL A 110 -31.61 -13.00 -2.46
CA VAL A 110 -31.62 -11.57 -2.80
C VAL A 110 -30.61 -11.28 -3.91
N LYS A 111 -30.93 -10.29 -4.74
CA LYS A 111 -30.00 -9.76 -5.75
C LYS A 111 -29.13 -8.66 -5.15
N TRP A 112 -27.94 -8.46 -5.71
CA TRP A 112 -27.06 -7.35 -5.35
C TRP A 112 -27.75 -5.98 -5.37
N SER A 113 -28.64 -5.75 -6.35
CA SER A 113 -29.39 -4.49 -6.45
C SER A 113 -30.39 -4.25 -5.32
N GLN A 114 -30.68 -5.25 -4.50
CA GLN A 114 -31.58 -5.17 -3.35
C GLN A 114 -30.83 -4.96 -2.03
N LEU A 115 -29.50 -5.03 -2.05
CA LEU A 115 -28.65 -4.87 -0.88
C LEU A 115 -28.11 -3.43 -0.82
N TYR A 116 -28.71 -2.60 0.03
CA TYR A 116 -28.28 -1.21 0.25
C TYR A 116 -28.53 -0.77 1.68
N CYS A 117 -27.70 0.16 2.16
CA CYS A 117 -27.85 0.79 3.46
C CYS A 117 -28.92 1.88 3.44
N ASN A 118 -29.63 2.07 4.55
CA ASN A 118 -30.61 3.15 4.72
C ASN A 118 -29.97 4.55 4.73
N ALA A 119 -28.68 4.63 5.09
CA ALA A 119 -27.89 5.86 5.06
C ALA A 119 -26.42 5.58 4.70
N THR A 120 -25.66 6.64 4.44
CA THR A 120 -24.22 6.56 4.23
C THR A 120 -23.54 5.89 5.41
N ILE A 121 -22.72 4.88 5.13
CA ILE A 121 -21.91 4.17 6.15
C ILE A 121 -21.05 5.15 6.93
N GLN A 122 -21.07 5.03 8.26
CA GLN A 122 -20.27 5.84 9.17
C GLN A 122 -18.97 5.13 9.53
N SER A 123 -17.86 5.82 9.32
CA SER A 123 -16.55 5.41 9.81
C SER A 123 -16.27 6.01 11.19
N THR A 124 -15.35 5.42 11.92
CA THR A 124 -14.89 5.88 13.25
C THR A 124 -13.37 5.89 13.30
N ILE A 125 -12.82 6.64 14.26
CA ILE A 125 -11.39 6.69 14.59
C ILE A 125 -11.23 6.35 16.07
N ARG A 126 -10.24 5.53 16.41
CA ARG A 126 -9.97 5.13 17.80
C ARG A 126 -8.51 4.77 18.04
N TYR A 127 -8.09 4.87 19.29
CA TYR A 127 -6.82 4.28 19.73
C TYR A 127 -6.93 2.76 19.80
N THR A 128 -5.88 2.08 19.36
CA THR A 128 -5.78 0.61 19.43
C THR A 128 -5.24 0.12 20.78
N GLY A 129 -4.61 1.01 21.55
CA GLY A 129 -3.83 0.67 22.74
C GLY A 129 -2.39 0.24 22.44
N LEU A 130 -2.00 0.16 21.17
CA LEU A 130 -0.63 -0.14 20.74
C LEU A 130 0.18 1.14 20.55
N SER A 131 1.50 1.00 20.65
CA SER A 131 2.47 2.02 20.25
C SER A 131 2.95 1.77 18.82
N CYS A 132 3.41 2.84 18.17
CA CYS A 132 4.08 2.81 16.87
C CYS A 132 5.45 3.49 16.99
N GLU A 133 6.16 3.65 15.88
CA GLU A 133 7.51 4.21 15.83
C GLU A 133 7.62 5.57 16.54
N ALA A 134 8.82 5.85 17.07
CA ALA A 134 9.07 6.90 18.06
C ALA A 134 8.19 6.70 19.31
N ASP A 135 7.76 7.78 19.96
CA ASP A 135 6.86 7.74 21.11
C ASP A 135 5.38 7.80 20.69
N GLY A 136 5.10 7.34 19.46
CA GLY A 136 3.79 7.43 18.83
C GLY A 136 2.78 6.42 19.38
N SER A 137 1.51 6.81 19.36
CA SER A 137 0.37 5.94 19.66
C SER A 137 -0.33 5.49 18.38
N GLU A 138 -0.59 4.21 18.22
CA GLU A 138 -1.31 3.71 17.06
C GLU A 138 -2.82 4.00 17.19
N ILE A 139 -3.34 4.76 16.23
CA ILE A 139 -4.77 4.93 16.00
C ILE A 139 -5.17 4.21 14.70
N GLU A 140 -6.43 3.82 14.63
CA GLU A 140 -7.01 3.19 13.46
C GLU A 140 -8.29 3.90 13.03
N VAL A 141 -8.47 3.97 11.71
CA VAL A 141 -9.70 4.45 11.08
C VAL A 141 -10.32 3.30 10.31
N GLY A 142 -11.64 3.19 10.40
CA GLY A 142 -12.36 2.08 9.82
C GLY A 142 -13.81 2.04 10.26
N PHE A 143 -14.36 0.84 10.32
CA PHE A 143 -15.77 0.62 10.60
C PHE A 143 -15.97 -0.33 11.77
N GLN A 144 -16.68 0.16 12.78
CA GLN A 144 -17.10 -0.64 13.92
C GLN A 144 -18.27 -1.53 13.51
N LEU A 145 -18.10 -2.84 13.63
CA LEU A 145 -19.19 -3.82 13.49
C LEU A 145 -19.72 -4.19 14.88
N GLU A 146 -20.40 -5.33 14.98
CA GLU A 146 -20.82 -5.90 16.26
C GLU A 146 -19.64 -6.36 17.12
N GLY A 147 -19.74 -6.12 18.44
CA GLY A 147 -18.71 -6.48 19.41
C GLY A 147 -17.38 -5.75 19.17
N ASP A 148 -16.27 -6.48 19.28
CA ASP A 148 -14.92 -5.91 19.11
C ASP A 148 -14.43 -5.94 17.65
N ARG A 149 -15.25 -6.40 16.70
CA ARG A 149 -14.86 -6.52 15.29
C ARG A 149 -14.76 -5.15 14.64
N PHE A 150 -13.55 -4.79 14.23
CA PHE A 150 -13.27 -3.51 13.56
C PHE A 150 -12.62 -3.73 12.19
N VAL A 151 -13.27 -3.21 11.15
CA VAL A 151 -12.78 -3.27 9.78
C VAL A 151 -11.89 -2.06 9.53
N ARG A 152 -10.60 -2.24 9.79
CA ARG A 152 -9.58 -1.21 9.58
C ARG A 152 -9.38 -0.91 8.11
N THR A 153 -9.43 0.36 7.74
CA THR A 153 -9.07 0.84 6.40
C THR A 153 -7.73 1.56 6.38
N MET A 154 -7.34 2.14 7.51
CA MET A 154 -6.14 2.94 7.63
C MET A 154 -5.55 2.84 9.05
N MET A 155 -4.22 2.78 9.12
CA MET A 155 -3.45 2.98 10.34
C MET A 155 -2.90 4.39 10.36
N ILE A 156 -2.81 5.00 11.55
CA ILE A 156 -2.09 6.25 11.76
C ILE A 156 -1.24 6.10 13.01
N CYS A 157 0.03 6.47 12.90
CA CYS A 157 0.91 6.66 14.05
C CYS A 157 0.77 8.11 14.53
N PHE A 158 0.24 8.32 15.72
CA PHE A 158 -0.17 9.63 16.22
C PHE A 158 0.70 10.11 17.37
N ASP A 159 1.22 11.34 17.25
CA ASP A 159 1.94 12.04 18.30
C ASP A 159 0.95 12.78 19.18
N ARG A 160 0.78 12.30 20.42
CA ARG A 160 -0.15 12.90 21.38
C ARG A 160 0.34 14.25 21.90
N GLU A 161 1.64 14.44 22.01
CA GLU A 161 2.25 15.67 22.53
C GLU A 161 2.06 16.81 21.53
N ASN A 162 2.44 16.56 20.28
CA ASN A 162 2.30 17.55 19.20
C ASN A 162 0.91 17.56 18.56
N GLN A 163 0.04 16.63 18.95
CA GLN A 163 -1.34 16.48 18.49
C GLN A 163 -1.42 16.26 16.96
N MET A 164 -0.46 15.57 16.36
CA MET A 164 -0.38 15.40 14.90
C MET A 164 0.10 13.99 14.55
N ALA A 165 -0.30 13.48 13.39
CA ALA A 165 0.23 12.22 12.91
C ALA A 165 1.73 12.30 12.55
N HIS A 166 2.49 11.28 12.94
CA HIS A 166 3.80 10.99 12.38
C HIS A 166 3.68 10.49 10.94
N TYR A 167 2.78 9.51 10.72
CA TYR A 167 2.45 8.98 9.41
C TYR A 167 1.12 8.20 9.43
N SER A 168 0.56 7.95 8.25
CA SER A 168 -0.50 6.97 8.00
C SER A 168 0.01 5.81 7.16
N PHE A 169 -0.69 4.67 7.21
CA PHE A 169 -0.38 3.47 6.45
C PHE A 169 -1.64 2.82 5.86
N ILE A 170 -1.54 2.39 4.60
CA ILE A 170 -2.55 1.62 3.88
C ILE A 170 -1.92 0.55 2.98
N ASN A 171 -2.72 -0.47 2.66
CA ASN A 171 -2.48 -1.35 1.51
C ASN A 171 -3.31 -0.85 0.33
N GLN A 172 -2.63 -0.30 -0.68
CA GLN A 172 -3.27 0.21 -1.90
C GLN A 172 -3.42 -0.92 -2.93
N THR A 173 -4.65 -1.14 -3.39
CA THR A 173 -4.95 -2.14 -4.43
C THR A 173 -4.41 -1.72 -5.80
N ALA A 174 -3.99 -2.68 -6.61
CA ALA A 174 -3.60 -2.48 -8.01
C ALA A 174 -4.80 -2.08 -8.90
N SER A 175 -6.04 -2.24 -8.45
CA SER A 175 -7.22 -1.78 -9.19
C SER A 175 -7.61 -0.33 -8.88
N ILE A 176 -6.77 0.43 -8.18
CA ILE A 176 -7.16 1.70 -7.56
C ILE A 176 -7.76 2.74 -8.53
N ASN A 177 -7.39 2.72 -9.82
CA ASN A 177 -7.94 3.67 -10.80
C ASN A 177 -9.29 3.26 -11.38
N GLN A 178 -9.78 2.06 -11.07
CA GLN A 178 -11.16 1.66 -11.34
C GLN A 178 -12.15 2.19 -10.29
N ARG A 179 -11.66 2.88 -9.24
CA ARG A 179 -12.53 3.48 -8.21
C ARG A 179 -13.47 4.52 -8.81
N THR A 180 -14.65 4.67 -8.22
CA THR A 180 -15.52 5.83 -8.46
C THR A 180 -15.16 6.99 -7.54
N ASN A 181 -15.46 8.22 -7.92
CA ASN A 181 -15.21 9.38 -7.07
C ASN A 181 -16.39 9.58 -6.10
N ALA A 182 -16.22 9.21 -4.83
CA ALA A 182 -17.27 9.34 -3.83
C ALA A 182 -17.66 10.81 -3.55
N TYR A 183 -18.78 11.05 -2.87
CA TYR A 183 -19.04 12.36 -2.27
C TYR A 183 -17.93 12.72 -1.26
N ARG A 184 -17.66 14.01 -1.06
CA ARG A 184 -16.68 14.50 -0.09
C ARG A 184 -17.39 14.88 1.22
N PRO A 185 -17.24 14.13 2.32
CA PRO A 185 -17.87 14.47 3.59
C PRO A 185 -17.23 15.71 4.23
N LEU A 186 -17.89 16.21 5.28
CA LEU A 186 -17.31 17.21 6.17
C LEU A 186 -16.16 16.59 6.98
N TRP A 187 -15.23 17.43 7.40
CA TRP A 187 -14.11 17.02 8.25
C TRP A 187 -14.59 16.77 9.69
N THR A 188 -14.08 15.71 10.31
CA THR A 188 -14.37 15.38 11.71
C THR A 188 -13.07 15.18 12.47
N GLN A 189 -12.99 15.71 13.69
CA GLN A 189 -11.78 15.54 14.51
C GLN A 189 -11.68 14.14 15.15
N GLY A 190 -12.82 13.46 15.32
CA GLY A 190 -12.89 12.22 16.10
C GLY A 190 -12.90 12.46 17.61
N SER A 191 -13.61 11.60 18.34
CA SER A 191 -13.72 11.69 19.79
C SER A 191 -12.42 11.24 20.46
N ASN A 192 -11.98 11.99 21.48
CA ASN A 192 -10.82 11.68 22.32
C ASN A 192 -9.49 11.50 21.57
N ILE A 193 -9.36 12.05 20.35
CA ILE A 193 -8.08 12.04 19.61
C ILE A 193 -7.21 13.23 20.01
N TYR A 194 -7.85 14.38 20.28
CA TYR A 194 -7.19 15.65 20.55
C TYR A 194 -7.53 16.18 21.94
N ASP A 195 -6.55 16.81 22.58
CA ASP A 195 -6.62 17.50 23.88
C ASP A 195 -6.52 19.03 23.73
N ILE A 196 -6.88 19.52 22.55
CA ILE A 196 -7.02 20.94 22.23
C ILE A 196 -8.44 21.18 21.69
N ASP A 197 -8.84 22.46 21.64
CA ASP A 197 -10.13 22.88 21.08
C ASP A 197 -10.24 22.50 19.59
N SER A 198 -11.31 22.97 18.92
CA SER A 198 -11.64 22.69 17.53
C SER A 198 -10.43 22.75 16.57
N VAL A 199 -9.85 21.58 16.27
CA VAL A 199 -8.73 21.42 15.34
C VAL A 199 -9.15 21.86 13.95
N THR A 200 -10.40 21.60 13.59
CA THR A 200 -10.99 22.03 12.32
C THR A 200 -10.96 23.54 12.13
N ASP A 201 -11.15 24.33 13.19
CA ASP A 201 -11.18 25.79 13.10
C ASP A 201 -9.80 26.40 12.94
N LEU A 202 -8.74 25.72 13.41
CA LEU A 202 -7.35 26.14 13.22
C LEU A 202 -6.99 26.28 11.73
N TYR A 203 -7.65 25.50 10.86
CA TYR A 203 -7.42 25.52 9.42
C TYR A 203 -8.16 26.63 8.67
N THR A 204 -8.93 27.48 9.35
CA THR A 204 -9.52 28.65 8.70
C THR A 204 -8.43 29.69 8.43
N ARG A 205 -8.47 30.36 7.26
CA ARG A 205 -7.49 31.42 6.94
C ARG A 205 -7.46 32.53 7.98
N LYS A 206 -8.60 32.81 8.63
CA LYS A 206 -8.71 33.78 9.72
C LYS A 206 -7.83 33.37 10.91
N ASN A 207 -7.96 32.14 11.38
CA ASN A 207 -7.18 31.65 12.52
C ASN A 207 -5.70 31.47 12.14
N GLN A 208 -5.41 30.98 10.94
CA GLN A 208 -4.03 30.91 10.44
C GLN A 208 -3.35 32.28 10.41
N ARG A 209 -4.02 33.33 9.91
CA ARG A 209 -3.47 34.70 9.93
C ARG A 209 -3.14 35.12 11.35
N LYS A 210 -4.10 34.97 12.27
CA LYS A 210 -3.90 35.34 13.68
C LYS A 210 -2.65 34.64 14.25
N THR A 211 -2.57 33.32 14.16
CA THR A 211 -1.50 32.54 14.77
C THR A 211 -0.15 32.75 14.07
N VAL A 212 -0.10 32.60 12.74
CA VAL A 212 1.17 32.69 11.98
C VAL A 212 1.74 34.10 12.05
N ASN A 213 0.91 35.15 11.92
CA ASN A 213 1.40 36.53 11.99
C ASN A 213 1.96 36.86 13.38
N ALA A 214 1.32 36.38 14.46
CA ALA A 214 1.84 36.56 15.80
C ALA A 214 3.22 35.91 15.98
N LEU A 215 3.42 34.70 15.45
CA LEU A 215 4.71 33.99 15.52
C LEU A 215 5.86 34.77 14.84
N VAL A 216 5.60 35.41 13.70
CA VAL A 216 6.65 36.09 12.91
C VAL A 216 6.70 37.61 13.13
N ASN A 217 5.98 38.14 14.11
CA ASN A 217 5.83 39.58 14.40
C ASN A 217 5.27 40.39 13.22
N LEU A 218 4.11 39.99 12.72
CA LEU A 218 3.28 40.74 11.78
C LEU A 218 1.99 41.21 12.45
N GLU A 219 1.38 42.25 11.89
CA GLU A 219 0.02 42.63 12.25
C GLU A 219 -0.94 41.45 12.08
N ALA A 220 -1.87 41.27 13.03
CA ALA A 220 -2.74 40.10 13.10
C ALA A 220 -3.52 39.82 11.79
N ASN A 221 -3.92 40.86 11.06
CA ASN A 221 -4.68 40.75 9.82
C ASN A 221 -3.83 40.77 8.54
N SER A 222 -2.49 40.80 8.66
CA SER A 222 -1.60 40.82 7.51
C SER A 222 -1.85 39.63 6.58
N ALA A 223 -1.91 39.93 5.27
CA ALA A 223 -2.11 38.96 4.21
C ALA A 223 -0.80 38.48 3.58
N LYS A 224 0.37 38.79 4.18
CA LYS A 224 1.69 38.52 3.60
C LYS A 224 1.92 37.05 3.27
N TYR A 225 1.62 36.15 4.21
CA TYR A 225 1.82 34.70 4.05
C TYR A 225 0.50 33.93 3.88
N ILE A 226 -0.60 34.40 4.51
CA ILE A 226 -1.90 33.73 4.46
C ILE A 226 -2.87 34.58 3.63
N ASN A 227 -2.94 34.30 2.33
CA ASN A 227 -3.88 34.92 1.40
C ASN A 227 -4.31 33.94 0.31
N ASN A 228 -3.70 34.01 -0.87
CA ASN A 228 -3.85 33.03 -1.94
C ASN A 228 -3.16 31.72 -1.55
N ASP A 229 -2.00 31.83 -0.89
CA ASP A 229 -1.35 30.75 -0.18
C ASP A 229 -1.92 30.62 1.24
N TYR A 230 -2.09 29.39 1.70
CA TYR A 230 -2.61 29.06 3.02
C TYR A 230 -2.27 27.60 3.34
N LEU A 231 -2.40 27.23 4.62
CA LEU A 231 -2.21 25.85 5.06
C LEU A 231 -3.54 25.10 4.90
N SER A 232 -3.56 24.16 3.97
CA SER A 232 -4.68 23.26 3.75
C SER A 232 -4.64 22.07 4.70
N ARG A 233 -5.77 21.39 4.83
CA ARG A 233 -5.89 20.08 5.48
C ARG A 233 -5.30 19.02 4.54
N GLY A 234 -3.96 18.92 4.52
CA GLY A 234 -3.22 17.98 3.70
C GLY A 234 -3.43 16.56 4.21
N HIS A 235 -4.04 15.69 3.40
CA HIS A 235 -4.22 14.28 3.75
C HIS A 235 -2.86 13.57 3.79
N LEU A 236 -2.67 12.65 4.74
CA LEU A 236 -1.58 11.68 4.67
C LEU A 236 -1.99 10.50 3.78
N THR A 237 -3.15 9.90 4.05
CA THR A 237 -3.81 8.99 3.13
C THR A 237 -4.85 9.74 2.34
N ALA A 238 -4.61 9.96 1.06
CA ALA A 238 -5.51 10.71 0.21
C ALA A 238 -6.83 9.95 -0.01
N LYS A 239 -7.93 10.68 -0.16
CA LYS A 239 -9.22 10.12 -0.55
C LYS A 239 -9.08 9.18 -1.75
N ALA A 240 -8.33 9.61 -2.77
CA ALA A 240 -8.14 8.85 -4.00
C ALA A 240 -7.27 7.58 -3.85
N ASP A 241 -6.59 7.39 -2.72
CA ASP A 241 -5.84 6.16 -2.42
C ASP A 241 -6.76 5.04 -1.89
N MET A 242 -8.05 5.32 -1.71
CA MET A 242 -9.08 4.38 -1.28
C MET A 242 -10.01 3.97 -2.42
N PHE A 243 -10.30 2.67 -2.53
CA PHE A 243 -11.07 2.13 -3.65
C PHE A 243 -12.58 2.35 -3.46
N TYR A 244 -13.14 1.91 -2.33
CA TYR A 244 -14.57 1.99 -2.07
C TYR A 244 -14.99 3.35 -1.52
N SER A 245 -16.20 3.82 -1.87
CA SER A 245 -16.72 5.11 -1.40
C SER A 245 -16.70 5.27 0.13
N ALA A 246 -17.03 4.20 0.86
CA ALA A 246 -16.95 4.21 2.32
C ALA A 246 -15.51 4.40 2.82
N GLN A 247 -14.52 3.77 2.18
CA GLN A 247 -13.10 3.93 2.51
C GLN A 247 -12.62 5.36 2.18
N GLN A 248 -13.06 5.92 1.04
CA GLN A 248 -12.78 7.29 0.64
C GLN A 248 -13.33 8.31 1.66
N ASN A 249 -14.55 8.11 2.15
CA ASN A 249 -15.14 8.97 3.17
C ASN A 249 -14.39 8.89 4.51
N ALA A 250 -13.84 7.72 4.83
CA ALA A 250 -13.08 7.51 6.05
C ALA A 250 -11.75 8.30 6.09
N THR A 251 -11.25 8.86 4.99
CA THR A 251 -10.01 9.64 5.02
C THR A 251 -10.16 11.04 5.63
N PHE A 252 -11.39 11.48 5.93
CA PHE A 252 -11.73 12.83 6.39
C PHE A 252 -11.67 13.05 7.91
N PHE A 253 -11.00 12.16 8.64
CA PHE A 253 -10.63 12.41 10.03
C PHE A 253 -9.42 13.34 10.12
N MET A 254 -9.46 14.31 11.03
CA MET A 254 -8.33 15.24 11.24
C MET A 254 -7.06 14.49 11.67
N GLY A 255 -7.17 13.33 12.31
CA GLY A 255 -6.01 12.48 12.64
C GLY A 255 -5.20 12.05 11.42
N ASN A 256 -5.79 12.05 10.22
CA ASN A 256 -5.15 11.75 8.93
C ASN A 256 -4.62 13.01 8.23
N VAL A 257 -4.47 14.12 8.93
CA VAL A 257 -4.15 15.43 8.35
C VAL A 257 -2.91 16.04 8.99
N ALA A 258 -2.11 16.72 8.17
CA ALA A 258 -1.11 17.66 8.63
C ALA A 258 -1.23 19.02 7.89
N PRO A 259 -0.79 20.14 8.49
CA PRO A 259 -0.78 21.45 7.81
C PRO A 259 0.08 21.44 6.55
N GLN A 260 -0.54 21.58 5.38
CA GLN A 260 0.18 21.54 4.10
C GLN A 260 -0.08 22.80 3.30
N TRP A 261 0.98 23.51 2.91
CA TRP A 261 0.85 24.67 2.04
C TRP A 261 0.14 24.28 0.74
N GLN A 262 -0.84 25.09 0.35
CA GLN A 262 -1.68 24.79 -0.81
C GLN A 262 -0.87 24.65 -2.11
N THR A 263 0.26 25.36 -2.22
CA THR A 263 1.22 25.26 -3.33
C THR A 263 1.79 23.85 -3.48
N LEU A 264 2.12 23.18 -2.38
CA LEU A 264 2.55 21.78 -2.38
C LEU A 264 1.36 20.84 -2.58
N ASN A 265 0.32 20.96 -1.74
CA ASN A 265 -0.84 20.07 -1.71
C ASN A 265 -1.52 19.97 -3.08
N GLY A 266 -1.87 21.12 -3.66
CA GLY A 266 -2.52 21.19 -4.98
C GLY A 266 -1.56 21.07 -6.17
N GLY A 267 -0.26 21.05 -5.91
CA GLY A 267 0.80 21.03 -6.93
C GLY A 267 1.43 19.65 -7.06
N ASN A 268 2.75 19.60 -6.90
CA ASN A 268 3.56 18.41 -7.12
C ASN A 268 3.21 17.25 -6.16
N TRP A 269 2.64 17.52 -4.97
CA TRP A 269 2.22 16.45 -4.07
C TRP A 269 1.03 15.65 -4.63
N ASN A 270 -0.01 16.35 -5.14
CA ASN A 270 -1.12 15.70 -5.83
C ASN A 270 -0.63 14.89 -7.07
N ASN A 271 0.35 15.41 -7.82
CA ASN A 271 0.95 14.67 -8.94
C ASN A 271 1.67 13.40 -8.48
N ILE A 272 2.38 13.44 -7.34
CA ILE A 272 2.98 12.26 -6.72
C ILE A 272 1.90 11.23 -6.37
N GLU A 273 0.82 11.66 -5.73
CA GLU A 273 -0.27 10.75 -5.35
C GLU A 273 -0.91 10.08 -6.58
N ILE A 274 -1.13 10.83 -7.67
CA ILE A 274 -1.62 10.28 -8.95
C ILE A 274 -0.63 9.26 -9.51
N ALA A 275 0.65 9.62 -9.61
CA ALA A 275 1.68 8.76 -10.20
C ALA A 275 1.86 7.44 -9.44
N VAL A 276 1.71 7.44 -8.11
CA VAL A 276 1.79 6.22 -7.28
C VAL A 276 0.63 5.27 -7.57
N ARG A 277 -0.58 5.79 -7.72
CA ARG A 277 -1.76 4.99 -8.10
C ARG A 277 -1.60 4.39 -9.49
N ASP A 278 -1.19 5.21 -10.45
CA ASP A 278 -0.93 4.79 -11.82
C ASP A 278 0.17 3.73 -11.90
N TYR A 279 1.26 3.89 -11.14
CA TYR A 279 2.33 2.90 -11.06
C TYR A 279 1.81 1.54 -10.58
N GLY A 280 1.03 1.51 -9.49
CA GLY A 280 0.48 0.27 -8.94
C GLY A 280 -0.39 -0.49 -9.94
N GLU A 281 -1.29 0.22 -10.63
CA GLU A 281 -2.17 -0.40 -11.63
C GLU A 281 -1.42 -0.85 -12.88
N GLN A 282 -0.57 0.01 -13.46
CA GLN A 282 0.18 -0.30 -14.68
C GLN A 282 1.14 -1.48 -14.49
N ASN A 283 1.75 -1.59 -13.30
CA ASN A 283 2.65 -2.69 -12.96
C ASN A 283 1.91 -3.87 -12.32
N ARG A 284 0.58 -3.81 -12.22
CA ARG A 284 -0.28 -4.87 -11.69
C ARG A 284 0.16 -5.33 -10.30
N VAL A 285 0.40 -4.38 -9.41
CA VAL A 285 0.95 -4.64 -8.08
C VAL A 285 0.22 -3.86 -6.98
N ASN A 286 -0.17 -4.58 -5.92
CA ASN A 286 -0.65 -3.95 -4.70
C ASN A 286 0.56 -3.33 -3.98
N LEU A 287 0.39 -2.12 -3.46
CA LEU A 287 1.46 -1.36 -2.82
C LEU A 287 1.18 -1.22 -1.33
N MET A 288 2.22 -1.32 -0.52
CA MET A 288 2.21 -0.83 0.84
C MET A 288 2.64 0.63 0.81
N VAL A 289 1.80 1.52 1.31
CA VAL A 289 2.03 2.97 1.23
C VAL A 289 1.99 3.57 2.62
N TRP A 290 3.09 4.23 2.99
CA TRP A 290 3.16 5.08 4.17
C TRP A 290 3.27 6.52 3.72
N THR A 291 2.52 7.41 4.34
CA THR A 291 2.68 8.86 4.13
C THR A 291 2.85 9.53 5.48
N GLY A 292 3.86 10.34 5.64
CA GLY A 292 4.09 11.04 6.90
C GLY A 292 4.74 12.39 6.73
N VAL A 293 5.16 12.92 7.88
CA VAL A 293 5.73 14.25 7.97
C VAL A 293 7.03 14.26 8.76
N HIS A 294 7.85 15.29 8.56
CA HIS A 294 9.13 15.46 9.26
C HIS A 294 9.52 16.93 9.41
N GLY A 295 10.14 17.26 10.54
CA GLY A 295 10.63 18.60 10.88
C GLY A 295 9.50 19.62 11.07
N ILE A 296 9.87 20.87 11.35
CA ILE A 296 8.93 21.99 11.49
C ILE A 296 9.34 23.06 10.49
N ALA A 297 8.39 23.55 9.69
CA ALA A 297 8.60 24.62 8.75
C ALA A 297 8.82 25.92 9.51
N THR A 298 9.70 26.78 8.98
CA THR A 298 10.02 28.07 9.58
C THR A 298 9.68 29.24 8.65
N LEU A 299 9.49 30.41 9.24
CA LEU A 299 9.51 31.68 8.51
C LEU A 299 10.43 32.66 9.22
N SER A 300 11.04 33.57 8.46
CA SER A 300 11.85 34.63 9.05
C SER A 300 10.99 35.60 9.85
N HIS A 301 11.36 35.83 11.11
CA HIS A 301 10.82 36.90 11.93
C HIS A 301 11.04 38.25 11.23
N THR A 302 10.03 39.11 11.23
CA THR A 302 10.07 40.36 10.45
C THR A 302 11.13 41.34 10.93
N GLU A 303 11.37 41.38 12.24
CA GLU A 303 12.33 42.28 12.89
C GLU A 303 13.73 41.66 12.98
N THR A 304 13.91 40.63 13.83
CA THR A 304 15.23 40.00 14.10
C THR A 304 15.82 39.22 12.93
N LYS A 305 15.00 38.80 11.96
CA LYS A 305 15.34 37.91 10.83
C LYS A 305 15.64 36.45 11.21
N ASP A 306 15.50 36.09 12.49
CA ASP A 306 15.64 34.71 12.95
C ASP A 306 14.57 33.80 12.34
N GLN A 307 14.88 32.52 12.18
CA GLN A 307 13.89 31.52 11.75
C GLN A 307 12.97 31.15 12.92
N VAL A 308 11.66 31.22 12.70
CA VAL A 308 10.64 30.89 13.70
C VAL A 308 9.82 29.69 13.24
N ASP A 309 9.75 28.69 14.11
CA ASP A 309 8.91 27.50 13.93
C ASP A 309 7.42 27.85 13.83
N LEU A 310 6.75 27.26 12.85
CA LEU A 310 5.33 27.48 12.60
C LEU A 310 4.45 26.44 13.30
N TYR A 311 3.39 26.92 13.95
CA TYR A 311 2.35 26.10 14.58
C TYR A 311 0.98 26.67 14.25
N LEU A 312 -0.05 25.80 14.16
CA LEU A 312 -1.44 26.25 14.02
C LEU A 312 -2.11 26.54 15.36
N TYR A 313 -1.59 25.97 16.46
CA TYR A 313 -2.09 26.21 17.81
C TYR A 313 -0.97 26.74 18.71
N VAL A 314 -1.25 27.87 19.36
CA VAL A 314 -0.42 28.48 20.40
C VAL A 314 -1.35 28.97 21.50
N ASP A 315 -1.20 28.43 22.69
CA ASP A 315 -1.90 28.89 23.89
C ASP A 315 -1.04 29.95 24.59
N GLU A 316 -1.53 31.18 24.64
CA GLU A 316 -0.77 32.32 25.18
C GLU A 316 -0.59 32.24 26.71
N LEU A 317 -1.47 31.53 27.43
CA LEU A 317 -1.45 31.46 28.89
C LEU A 317 -0.45 30.41 29.39
N THR A 318 -0.38 29.28 28.69
CA THR A 318 0.45 28.13 29.05
C THR A 318 1.72 28.01 28.21
N ASN A 319 1.81 28.81 27.14
CA ASN A 319 2.82 28.69 26.08
C ASN A 319 2.83 27.32 25.38
N LYS A 320 1.74 26.54 25.50
CA LYS A 320 1.58 25.25 24.83
C LYS A 320 1.48 25.48 23.32
N LYS A 321 2.27 24.74 22.55
CA LYS A 321 2.20 24.70 21.09
C LYS A 321 1.74 23.33 20.63
N ALA A 322 0.90 23.28 19.60
CA ALA A 322 0.42 22.04 19.02
C ALA A 322 0.16 22.23 17.52
N ILE A 323 -0.01 21.12 16.80
CA ILE A 323 -0.22 21.10 15.35
C ILE A 323 0.92 21.88 14.64
N PRO A 324 2.18 21.42 14.77
CA PRO A 324 3.29 22.03 14.07
C PRO A 324 3.05 21.95 12.56
N VAL A 325 3.47 22.98 11.82
CA VAL A 325 3.48 22.92 10.36
C VAL A 325 4.71 22.12 9.96
N PRO A 326 4.58 20.93 9.36
CA PRO A 326 5.75 20.12 9.05
C PRO A 326 6.62 20.78 7.98
N ALA A 327 7.94 20.62 8.07
CA ALA A 327 8.85 21.08 7.02
C ALA A 327 8.76 20.22 5.74
N ILE A 328 8.49 18.93 5.93
CA ILE A 328 8.53 17.91 4.89
C ILE A 328 7.29 17.01 4.99
N PHE A 329 6.69 16.73 3.83
CA PHE A 329 5.84 15.56 3.62
C PHE A 329 6.67 14.47 2.93
N TRP A 330 6.47 13.22 3.32
CA TRP A 330 7.15 12.08 2.71
C TRP A 330 6.17 10.93 2.47
N LYS A 331 6.40 10.16 1.41
CA LYS A 331 5.63 8.96 1.08
C LYS A 331 6.56 7.82 0.73
N ILE A 332 6.51 6.72 1.47
CA ILE A 332 7.20 5.48 1.12
C ILE A 332 6.22 4.61 0.34
N VAL A 333 6.63 4.24 -0.87
CA VAL A 333 5.90 3.32 -1.73
C VAL A 333 6.71 2.05 -1.82
N TYR A 334 6.14 0.95 -1.36
CA TYR A 334 6.83 -0.33 -1.28
C TYR A 334 6.03 -1.41 -1.99
N ASN A 335 6.69 -2.11 -2.90
CA ASN A 335 6.18 -3.29 -3.55
C ASN A 335 6.52 -4.52 -2.69
N PRO A 336 5.55 -5.14 -2.00
CA PRO A 336 5.83 -6.28 -1.13
C PRO A 336 6.28 -7.53 -1.90
N ASN A 337 5.99 -7.64 -3.21
CA ASN A 337 6.36 -8.79 -4.02
C ASN A 337 7.85 -8.75 -4.44
N SER A 338 8.34 -7.58 -4.86
CA SER A 338 9.77 -7.39 -5.23
C SER A 338 10.64 -6.89 -4.08
N GLN A 339 10.01 -6.43 -2.99
CA GLN A 339 10.62 -5.72 -1.87
C GLN A 339 11.39 -4.47 -2.30
N GLU A 340 11.02 -3.87 -3.42
CA GLU A 340 11.53 -2.58 -3.86
C GLU A 340 10.71 -1.46 -3.23
N GLY A 341 11.38 -0.38 -2.86
CA GLY A 341 10.70 0.79 -2.35
C GLY A 341 11.45 2.07 -2.62
N ILE A 342 10.70 3.16 -2.72
CA ILE A 342 11.22 4.52 -2.86
C ILE A 342 10.58 5.43 -1.82
N ALA A 343 11.29 6.48 -1.44
CA ALA A 343 10.78 7.56 -0.61
C ALA A 343 10.58 8.82 -1.47
N LEU A 344 9.35 9.28 -1.58
CA LEU A 344 8.96 10.49 -2.29
C LEU A 344 8.88 11.63 -1.28
N ILE A 345 9.58 12.73 -1.51
CA ILE A 345 9.74 13.82 -0.55
C ILE A 345 9.20 15.11 -1.14
N GLY A 346 8.41 15.85 -0.36
CA GLY A 346 7.88 17.17 -0.71
C GLY A 346 8.20 18.20 0.37
N PHE A 347 8.80 19.33 -0.02
CA PHE A 347 9.09 20.43 0.88
C PHE A 347 7.87 21.32 1.06
N ASN A 348 7.47 21.46 2.32
CA ASN A 348 6.27 22.17 2.72
C ASN A 348 6.59 23.58 3.18
N ASN A 349 7.26 24.34 2.31
CA ASN A 349 7.47 25.76 2.53
C ASN A 349 7.73 26.47 1.18
N PRO A 350 6.80 27.31 0.70
CA PRO A 350 7.01 28.05 -0.54
C PRO A 350 7.90 29.30 -0.37
N TYR A 351 8.30 29.64 0.86
CA TYR A 351 9.03 30.88 1.18
C TYR A 351 10.51 30.64 1.54
N THR A 352 10.97 29.40 1.51
CA THR A 352 12.35 29.02 1.86
C THR A 352 12.88 28.09 0.79
N ASP A 353 14.16 28.23 0.46
CA ASP A 353 14.82 27.31 -0.46
C ASP A 353 14.88 25.90 0.15
N PRO A 354 14.55 24.86 -0.63
CA PRO A 354 14.56 23.49 -0.14
C PRO A 354 15.99 23.03 0.17
N ASP A 355 16.18 22.35 1.30
CA ASP A 355 17.43 21.70 1.70
C ASP A 355 17.28 20.16 1.70
N PRO A 356 17.69 19.46 0.61
CA PRO A 356 17.53 18.02 0.46
C PRO A 356 18.10 17.21 1.63
N ILE A 357 17.23 16.50 2.33
CA ILE A 357 17.62 15.65 3.47
C ILE A 357 18.29 14.34 3.04
N CYS A 358 18.12 13.90 1.80
CA CYS A 358 18.70 12.67 1.26
C CYS A 358 19.10 12.81 -0.22
N SER A 359 19.86 11.85 -0.74
CA SER A 359 20.35 11.89 -2.11
C SER A 359 19.22 11.73 -3.13
N ASP A 360 19.12 12.70 -4.04
CA ASP A 360 18.09 12.74 -5.08
C ASP A 360 18.34 11.73 -6.20
N VAL A 361 17.49 10.70 -6.27
CA VAL A 361 17.51 9.66 -7.31
C VAL A 361 16.39 9.82 -8.34
N SER A 362 15.69 10.97 -8.39
CA SER A 362 14.51 11.14 -9.24
C SER A 362 14.79 10.91 -10.74
N ARG A 363 16.03 11.14 -11.20
CA ARG A 363 16.44 10.89 -12.60
C ARG A 363 16.30 9.42 -13.00
N ASN A 364 16.31 8.51 -12.03
CA ASN A 364 16.17 7.08 -12.25
C ASN A 364 14.70 6.61 -12.24
N ILE A 365 13.75 7.51 -11.92
CA ILE A 365 12.34 7.18 -11.78
C ILE A 365 11.59 7.68 -13.02
N THR A 366 11.39 6.80 -13.98
CA THR A 366 10.82 7.16 -15.30
C THR A 366 9.31 7.36 -15.28
N TRP A 367 8.61 6.74 -14.33
CA TRP A 367 7.15 6.83 -14.20
C TRP A 367 6.69 8.09 -13.45
N LEU A 368 7.60 8.82 -12.80
CA LEU A 368 7.28 10.01 -12.02
C LEU A 368 7.77 11.27 -12.74
N LYS A 369 6.83 12.12 -13.16
CA LYS A 369 7.13 13.42 -13.79
C LYS A 369 7.07 14.53 -12.74
N LEU A 370 8.23 14.92 -12.21
CA LEU A 370 8.36 16.05 -11.27
C LEU A 370 8.71 17.32 -12.03
N ASN A 371 7.92 18.38 -11.85
CA ASN A 371 8.32 19.71 -12.27
C ASN A 371 9.18 20.36 -11.18
N LYS A 372 10.48 20.07 -11.22
CA LYS A 372 11.46 20.55 -10.22
C LYS A 372 11.74 22.06 -10.30
N ASN A 373 11.40 22.69 -11.42
CA ASN A 373 11.77 24.08 -11.70
C ASN A 373 10.71 25.09 -11.26
N THR A 374 9.59 24.65 -10.69
CA THR A 374 8.51 25.54 -10.23
C THR A 374 8.31 25.42 -8.73
N THR A 375 8.97 26.28 -7.96
CA THR A 375 8.70 26.47 -6.52
C THR A 375 7.24 26.81 -6.24
N SER A 376 6.53 27.41 -7.21
CA SER A 376 5.10 27.68 -7.17
C SER A 376 4.20 26.44 -7.07
N ALA A 377 4.71 25.24 -7.41
CA ALA A 377 3.99 23.98 -7.30
C ALA A 377 4.52 23.08 -6.15
N GLY A 378 5.38 23.61 -5.28
CA GLY A 378 6.07 22.87 -4.21
C GLY A 378 7.22 22.01 -4.74
N TYR A 379 8.39 22.07 -4.09
CA TYR A 379 9.55 21.29 -4.52
C TYR A 379 9.44 19.84 -4.02
N CYS A 380 9.53 18.89 -4.96
CA CYS A 380 9.52 17.46 -4.66
C CYS A 380 10.70 16.74 -5.31
N TYR A 381 11.15 15.65 -4.69
CA TYR A 381 12.23 14.79 -5.18
C TYR A 381 12.09 13.37 -4.61
N VAL A 382 12.98 12.47 -5.02
CA VAL A 382 12.94 11.06 -4.64
C VAL A 382 14.24 10.63 -3.99
N CYS A 383 14.15 9.85 -2.93
CA CYS A 383 15.26 9.19 -2.27
C CYS A 383 15.08 7.66 -2.29
N THR A 384 16.19 6.94 -2.08
CA THR A 384 16.08 5.55 -1.65
C THR A 384 15.51 5.51 -0.22
N VAL A 385 14.78 4.44 0.11
CA VAL A 385 14.21 4.27 1.47
C VAL A 385 15.32 4.27 2.53
N ASP A 386 16.45 3.63 2.26
CA ASP A 386 17.57 3.57 3.21
C ASP A 386 18.21 4.95 3.46
N SER A 387 18.43 5.73 2.41
CA SER A 387 19.01 7.08 2.54
C SER A 387 18.08 7.99 3.35
N PHE A 388 16.76 7.86 3.13
CA PHE A 388 15.75 8.61 3.85
C PHE A 388 15.64 8.20 5.33
N ARG A 389 15.67 6.91 5.64
CA ARG A 389 15.58 6.39 7.03
C ARG A 389 16.73 6.82 7.93
N ASN A 390 17.92 6.98 7.37
CA ASN A 390 19.06 7.50 8.14
C ASN A 390 18.83 8.93 8.65
N LYS A 391 17.80 9.63 8.17
CA LYS A 391 17.48 11.02 8.49
C LYS A 391 16.19 11.14 9.28
N VAL A 392 15.20 10.31 8.98
CA VAL A 392 13.87 10.37 9.58
C VAL A 392 13.64 9.14 10.44
N LYS A 393 13.65 9.33 11.77
CA LYS A 393 13.65 8.25 12.77
C LYS A 393 12.29 7.58 12.98
N ASN A 394 11.20 8.27 12.67
CA ASN A 394 9.82 7.78 12.80
C ASN A 394 9.32 7.07 11.51
N VAL A 395 10.23 6.66 10.63
CA VAL A 395 9.90 5.87 9.43
C VAL A 395 9.75 4.39 9.82
N PRO A 396 8.64 3.74 9.43
CA PRO A 396 8.46 2.33 9.73
C PRO A 396 9.53 1.42 9.14
N ASN A 397 9.89 0.40 9.91
CA ASN A 397 10.93 -0.55 9.54
C ASN A 397 10.37 -1.59 8.54
N VAL A 398 10.63 -1.35 7.25
CA VAL A 398 10.29 -2.26 6.15
C VAL A 398 11.55 -2.83 5.53
N THR A 399 11.60 -4.15 5.33
CA THR A 399 12.76 -4.80 4.74
C THR A 399 12.77 -4.56 3.23
N VAL A 400 13.64 -3.69 2.73
CA VAL A 400 13.79 -3.43 1.28
C VAL A 400 14.90 -4.31 0.73
N ARG A 401 14.62 -5.44 0.08
CA ARG A 401 15.68 -6.37 -0.37
C ARG A 401 15.35 -7.31 -1.54
N GLY A 402 16.33 -7.48 -2.42
CA GLY A 402 16.52 -8.68 -3.24
C GLY A 402 17.47 -9.73 -2.62
N GLY A 403 17.36 -10.05 -1.32
CA GLY A 403 18.13 -11.10 -0.62
C GLY A 403 18.20 -10.94 0.91
N TYR A 404 18.79 -11.86 1.68
CA TYR A 404 18.86 -11.82 3.17
C TYR A 404 20.32 -11.63 3.65
N GLY A 405 20.57 -10.94 4.77
CA GLY A 405 21.91 -10.43 5.17
C GLY A 405 22.60 -9.46 4.17
N ILE A 406 23.69 -8.79 4.55
CA ILE A 406 24.56 -8.06 3.61
C ILE A 406 25.87 -8.85 3.54
N ALA A 407 26.33 -9.19 2.34
CA ALA A 407 27.59 -9.89 2.15
C ALA A 407 28.73 -9.00 2.67
N THR A 408 29.69 -9.59 3.39
CA THR A 408 30.84 -8.88 3.94
C THR A 408 32.15 -9.51 3.46
N LEU A 409 33.20 -8.71 3.34
CA LEU A 409 34.57 -9.20 3.16
C LEU A 409 35.46 -8.64 4.26
N PRO A 410 36.47 -9.37 4.75
CA PRO A 410 37.40 -8.85 5.73
C PRO A 410 38.23 -7.72 5.13
N HIS A 411 38.34 -6.61 5.86
CA HIS A 411 39.25 -5.52 5.51
C HIS A 411 40.70 -5.99 5.65
N GLU A 412 41.49 -5.88 4.58
CA GLU A 412 42.85 -6.43 4.50
C GLU A 412 43.75 -6.05 5.69
N LYS A 413 43.66 -4.80 6.18
CA LYS A 413 44.52 -4.32 7.27
C LYS A 413 44.00 -4.58 8.68
N THR A 414 42.68 -4.66 8.86
CA THR A 414 42.07 -4.68 10.20
C THR A 414 41.39 -6.00 10.51
N GLY A 415 41.14 -6.85 9.50
CA GLY A 415 40.37 -8.09 9.63
C GLY A 415 38.86 -7.86 9.83
N ASN A 416 38.42 -6.62 10.04
CA ASN A 416 37.02 -6.32 10.30
C ASN A 416 36.14 -6.59 9.07
N ALA A 417 34.96 -7.16 9.29
CA ALA A 417 33.99 -7.39 8.23
C ALA A 417 33.52 -6.04 7.61
N VAL A 418 33.66 -5.91 6.30
CA VAL A 418 33.22 -4.75 5.52
C VAL A 418 32.01 -5.14 4.68
N PRO A 419 30.85 -4.48 4.85
CA PRO A 419 29.66 -4.75 4.06
C PRO A 419 29.86 -4.32 2.59
N LEU A 420 29.41 -5.18 1.68
CA LEU A 420 29.53 -4.98 0.24
C LEU A 420 28.31 -4.23 -0.32
N TYR A 421 28.61 -3.26 -1.18
CA TYR A 421 27.64 -2.46 -1.91
C TYR A 421 28.12 -2.30 -3.36
N LEU A 422 27.20 -2.34 -4.32
CA LEU A 422 27.55 -2.16 -5.74
C LEU A 422 27.91 -0.72 -6.09
N TYR A 423 27.57 0.24 -5.23
CA TYR A 423 27.99 1.64 -5.36
C TYR A 423 28.54 2.19 -4.04
N VAL A 424 29.69 2.84 -4.15
CA VAL A 424 30.39 3.51 -3.04
C VAL A 424 30.96 4.83 -3.54
N SER A 425 30.64 5.94 -2.87
CA SER A 425 31.25 7.25 -3.12
C SER A 425 31.37 8.03 -1.82
N GLY A 426 32.59 8.21 -1.32
CA GLY A 426 32.83 8.78 0.01
C GLY A 426 32.15 7.96 1.11
N SER A 427 31.29 8.61 1.91
CA SER A 427 30.46 7.96 2.92
C SER A 427 29.17 7.32 2.35
N THR A 428 28.86 7.53 1.08
CA THR A 428 27.65 7.00 0.44
C THR A 428 27.83 5.54 0.07
N ARG A 429 26.88 4.70 0.48
CA ARG A 429 26.75 3.30 0.10
C ARG A 429 25.38 3.11 -0.55
N ALA A 430 25.31 2.47 -1.72
CA ALA A 430 24.03 2.15 -2.36
C ALA A 430 24.06 0.75 -2.98
N ILE A 431 22.89 0.11 -2.97
CA ILE A 431 22.64 -1.26 -3.46
C ILE A 431 23.48 -2.29 -2.67
N PRO A 432 23.01 -2.71 -1.48
CA PRO A 432 23.70 -3.74 -0.71
C PRO A 432 23.74 -5.05 -1.48
N VAL A 433 24.89 -5.71 -1.48
CA VAL A 433 25.03 -7.06 -2.03
C VAL A 433 24.44 -8.02 -0.99
N PRO A 434 23.39 -8.80 -1.30
CA PRO A 434 22.78 -9.69 -0.33
C PRO A 434 23.74 -10.81 0.07
N LEU A 435 23.72 -11.23 1.33
CA LEU A 435 24.51 -12.37 1.81
C LEU A 435 23.90 -13.70 1.33
N LEU A 436 22.57 -13.81 1.30
CA LEU A 436 21.83 -15.01 0.93
C LEU A 436 20.82 -14.67 -0.17
N PHE A 437 20.76 -15.52 -1.18
CA PHE A 437 19.63 -15.63 -2.09
C PHE A 437 18.74 -16.78 -1.66
N TRP A 438 17.45 -16.68 -2.00
CA TRP A 438 16.50 -17.74 -1.73
C TRP A 438 15.46 -17.85 -2.83
N LYS A 439 14.91 -19.05 -3.00
CA LYS A 439 13.77 -19.35 -3.88
C LYS A 439 12.82 -20.29 -3.16
N VAL A 440 11.51 -20.10 -3.32
CA VAL A 440 10.50 -21.05 -2.85
C VAL A 440 9.93 -21.79 -4.05
N VAL A 441 10.02 -23.12 -4.02
CA VAL A 441 9.38 -24.01 -5.00
C VAL A 441 8.14 -24.59 -4.34
N TYR A 442 6.99 -24.47 -5.01
CA TYR A 442 5.70 -24.88 -4.47
C TYR A 442 4.84 -25.54 -5.54
N ASN A 443 4.25 -26.69 -5.22
CA ASN A 443 3.26 -27.35 -6.06
C ASN A 443 1.85 -27.02 -5.54
N PRO A 444 1.04 -26.27 -6.30
CA PRO A 444 -0.28 -25.83 -5.84
C PRO A 444 -1.32 -26.95 -5.74
N ILE A 445 -1.15 -28.06 -6.46
CA ILE A 445 -2.07 -29.20 -6.45
C ILE A 445 -1.86 -30.02 -5.17
N THR A 446 -0.61 -30.37 -4.87
CA THR A 446 -0.28 -31.20 -3.69
C THR A 446 -0.06 -30.37 -2.42
N GLN A 447 0.00 -29.05 -2.55
CA GLN A 447 0.28 -28.10 -1.47
C GLN A 447 1.62 -28.37 -0.77
N ARG A 448 2.60 -28.88 -1.51
CA ARG A 448 3.95 -29.17 -0.99
C ARG A 448 4.94 -28.15 -1.48
N GLY A 449 5.88 -27.76 -0.63
CA GLY A 449 6.88 -26.76 -0.99
C GLY A 449 8.20 -26.92 -0.27
N VAL A 450 9.23 -26.27 -0.79
CA VAL A 450 10.56 -26.17 -0.20
C VAL A 450 11.16 -24.80 -0.48
N ALA A 451 11.92 -24.27 0.46
CA ALA A 451 12.74 -23.08 0.23
C ALA A 451 14.19 -23.51 -0.01
N LEU A 452 14.81 -23.01 -1.07
CA LEU A 452 16.21 -23.23 -1.43
C LEU A 452 16.98 -21.96 -1.13
N ILE A 453 18.09 -22.07 -0.41
CA ILE A 453 18.92 -20.96 0.03
C ILE A 453 20.30 -21.14 -0.55
N GLY A 454 20.89 -20.06 -1.07
CA GLY A 454 22.25 -20.03 -1.59
C GLY A 454 23.01 -18.85 -1.00
N VAL A 455 24.25 -19.08 -0.61
CA VAL A 455 25.13 -18.08 -0.01
C VAL A 455 25.85 -17.33 -1.13
N ASN A 456 25.66 -16.02 -1.14
CA ASN A 456 26.29 -15.09 -2.05
C ASN A 456 27.56 -14.47 -1.45
N ASN A 457 28.43 -15.33 -0.93
CA ASN A 457 29.75 -14.95 -0.45
C ASN A 457 30.72 -16.13 -0.61
N PRO A 458 31.54 -16.15 -1.66
CA PRO A 458 32.46 -17.26 -1.93
C PRO A 458 33.65 -17.32 -0.96
N TYR A 459 33.74 -16.38 -0.01
CA TYR A 459 34.83 -16.30 0.97
C TYR A 459 34.38 -16.53 2.41
N ALA A 460 33.06 -16.54 2.68
CA ALA A 460 32.54 -16.87 4.00
C ALA A 460 32.56 -18.39 4.23
N SER A 461 33.04 -18.82 5.38
CA SER A 461 32.93 -20.20 5.85
C SER A 461 31.52 -20.49 6.36
N LEU A 462 31.12 -21.76 6.39
CA LEU A 462 29.81 -22.16 6.92
C LEU A 462 29.60 -21.75 8.39
N ALA A 463 30.67 -21.70 9.19
CA ALA A 463 30.62 -21.26 10.58
C ALA A 463 30.31 -19.76 10.75
N GLU A 464 30.54 -18.95 9.72
CA GLU A 464 30.24 -17.51 9.70
C GLU A 464 28.83 -17.22 9.18
N ILE A 465 28.12 -18.24 8.71
CA ILE A 465 26.80 -18.12 8.08
C ILE A 465 25.75 -18.64 9.06
N ASP A 466 24.81 -17.77 9.43
CA ASP A 466 23.68 -18.17 10.25
C ASP A 466 22.71 -19.03 9.43
N GLN A 467 22.85 -20.35 9.59
CA GLN A 467 21.95 -21.32 9.01
C GLN A 467 20.67 -21.38 9.85
N PHE A 468 19.76 -20.44 9.58
CA PHE A 468 18.57 -20.18 10.38
C PHE A 468 17.47 -21.27 10.32
N CYS A 469 17.72 -22.40 9.64
CA CYS A 469 16.81 -23.55 9.56
C CYS A 469 17.59 -24.86 9.39
N ASP A 470 16.97 -25.99 9.76
CA ASP A 470 17.52 -27.30 9.46
C ASP A 470 17.56 -27.57 7.95
N ASP A 471 18.70 -28.05 7.46
CA ASP A 471 18.84 -28.46 6.07
C ASP A 471 18.06 -29.74 5.78
N VAL A 472 17.10 -29.66 4.88
CA VAL A 472 16.31 -30.80 4.39
C VAL A 472 16.69 -31.20 2.97
N SER A 473 17.77 -30.65 2.41
CA SER A 473 18.12 -30.83 0.99
C SER A 473 18.45 -32.25 0.58
N ASP A 474 18.99 -33.07 1.49
CA ASP A 474 19.28 -34.49 1.22
C ASP A 474 18.01 -35.32 0.96
N ARG A 475 16.83 -34.76 1.30
CA ARG A 475 15.53 -35.40 1.05
C ARG A 475 14.94 -35.04 -0.32
N LEU A 476 15.57 -34.14 -1.07
CA LEU A 476 15.08 -33.63 -2.36
C LEU A 476 15.80 -34.35 -3.50
N THR A 477 15.25 -35.49 -3.95
CA THR A 477 15.95 -36.36 -4.93
C THR A 477 16.13 -35.73 -6.31
N TRP A 478 15.40 -34.64 -6.61
CA TRP A 478 15.52 -33.89 -7.86
C TRP A 478 16.60 -32.79 -7.82
N LEU A 479 17.17 -32.49 -6.66
CA LEU A 479 18.11 -31.39 -6.49
C LEU A 479 19.56 -31.90 -6.59
N ASN A 480 20.21 -31.60 -7.72
CA ASN A 480 21.59 -32.01 -8.00
C ASN A 480 22.59 -30.86 -7.78
N TRP A 481 22.82 -30.50 -6.51
CA TRP A 481 23.76 -29.44 -6.14
C TRP A 481 24.94 -29.93 -5.31
N ARG A 482 26.01 -29.14 -5.24
CA ARG A 482 27.14 -29.37 -4.33
C ARG A 482 27.04 -28.39 -3.17
N LYS A 483 26.18 -28.72 -2.20
CA LYS A 483 25.75 -27.82 -1.13
C LYS A 483 26.88 -27.37 -0.19
N ASP A 484 27.93 -28.19 -0.05
CA ASP A 484 29.09 -27.95 0.82
C ASP A 484 30.31 -27.39 0.05
N ASP A 485 30.16 -27.01 -1.22
CA ASP A 485 31.25 -26.47 -2.05
C ASP A 485 31.23 -24.94 -2.04
N GLN A 486 32.10 -24.34 -1.22
CA GLN A 486 32.24 -22.88 -1.09
C GLN A 486 32.47 -22.19 -2.44
N SER A 487 33.24 -22.80 -3.35
CA SER A 487 33.54 -22.24 -4.67
C SER A 487 32.33 -22.16 -5.58
N ARG A 488 31.28 -22.94 -5.27
CA ARG A 488 29.98 -22.96 -5.97
C ARG A 488 28.88 -22.27 -5.17
N GLY A 489 29.21 -21.70 -4.01
CA GLY A 489 28.28 -21.12 -3.05
C GLY A 489 27.64 -22.20 -2.18
N TYR A 490 27.89 -22.12 -0.87
CA TYR A 490 27.17 -22.92 0.11
C TYR A 490 25.67 -22.78 -0.09
N SER A 491 24.94 -23.88 0.03
CA SER A 491 23.50 -23.89 -0.19
C SER A 491 22.83 -24.85 0.78
N TRP A 492 21.56 -24.61 1.12
CA TRP A 492 20.77 -25.55 1.91
C TRP A 492 19.28 -25.35 1.64
N ALA A 493 18.45 -26.33 2.00
CA ALA A 493 17.02 -26.24 1.83
C ALA A 493 16.30 -26.20 3.17
N CYS A 494 15.30 -25.33 3.31
CA CYS A 494 14.40 -25.29 4.46
C CYS A 494 13.03 -25.82 4.09
N THR A 495 12.28 -26.31 5.09
CA THR A 495 10.81 -26.34 4.95
C THR A 495 10.27 -24.90 4.79
N VAL A 496 9.23 -24.71 3.98
CA VAL A 496 8.63 -23.38 3.79
C VAL A 496 8.11 -22.81 5.12
N THR A 497 7.59 -23.65 6.01
CA THR A 497 7.13 -23.26 7.35
C THR A 497 8.27 -22.74 8.22
N ALA A 498 9.43 -23.42 8.26
CA ALA A 498 10.59 -22.93 9.02
C ALA A 498 11.15 -21.66 8.38
N PHE A 499 11.27 -21.63 7.05
CA PHE A 499 11.72 -20.46 6.30
C PHE A 499 10.85 -19.21 6.58
N ARG A 500 9.52 -19.36 6.64
CA ARG A 500 8.57 -18.29 7.02
C ARG A 500 8.73 -17.75 8.43
N ARG A 501 9.38 -18.47 9.34
CA ARG A 501 9.66 -17.93 10.68
C ARG A 501 10.66 -16.78 10.61
N ILE A 502 11.53 -16.80 9.60
CA ILE A 502 12.64 -15.87 9.40
C ILE A 502 12.32 -14.86 8.29
N VAL A 503 11.85 -15.36 7.15
CA VAL A 503 11.49 -14.55 5.98
C VAL A 503 9.98 -14.41 5.91
N LYS A 504 9.46 -13.35 6.53
CA LYS A 504 8.02 -13.06 6.64
C LYS A 504 7.36 -12.61 5.33
N SER A 505 8.14 -12.35 4.28
CA SER A 505 7.68 -11.83 2.99
C SER A 505 7.15 -12.89 2.01
N ILE A 506 7.13 -14.16 2.38
CA ILE A 506 6.64 -15.23 1.52
C ILE A 506 5.11 -15.18 1.48
N PRO A 507 4.46 -15.29 0.30
CA PRO A 507 3.00 -15.36 0.20
C PRO A 507 2.42 -16.41 1.14
N GLU A 508 1.24 -16.15 1.69
CA GLU A 508 0.49 -17.14 2.46
C GLU A 508 0.07 -18.28 1.52
N LEU A 509 0.70 -19.44 1.71
CA LEU A 509 0.44 -20.69 0.96
C LEU A 509 0.09 -21.75 2.00
N THR A 510 -0.94 -22.54 1.72
CA THR A 510 -1.19 -23.75 2.51
C THR A 510 -0.07 -24.75 2.25
N ILE A 511 0.66 -25.16 3.28
CA ILE A 511 1.76 -26.13 3.18
C ILE A 511 1.35 -27.42 3.89
N ARG A 512 1.14 -28.49 3.11
CA ARG A 512 0.81 -29.84 3.59
C ARG A 512 2.02 -30.76 3.70
N GLY A 513 3.20 -30.32 3.26
CA GLY A 513 4.43 -31.10 3.42
C GLY A 513 5.60 -30.60 2.57
N LEU A 514 6.72 -31.32 2.68
CA LEU A 514 7.92 -31.08 1.87
C LEU A 514 7.68 -31.54 0.42
N LEU A 515 8.20 -30.76 -0.53
CA LEU A 515 8.19 -31.08 -1.96
C LEU A 515 9.31 -32.09 -2.26
N PHE A 516 8.96 -33.38 -2.30
CA PHE A 516 9.90 -34.47 -2.64
C PHE A 516 10.14 -34.60 -4.13
#